data_AF-E9RXV7-F1
#
_entry.id   AF-E9RXV7-F1
#
_cell.length_a   1.000
_cell.length_b   1.000
_cell.length_c   1.000
_cell.angle_alpha   90.00
_cell.angle_beta   90.00
_cell.angle_gamma   90.00
#
_symmetry.space_group_name_H-M   'P 1'
#
loop_
_entity.id
_entity.type
_entity.pdbx_description
1 polymer ?
#
loop_
_entity_poly.entity_id
_entity_poly.type
_entity_poly.pdbx_seq_one_letter_code
_entity_poly.pdbx_strand_id
1 'polypeptide(L)'
;MQKNTFSTLVVTELYGEVDKFGKLVKRNSEEHIGYKAVGVKGYDFREWLKSDAVESYDLRSQYGAYIEGHPAVVYAPLWDSFGEKTEQWYMRSQNVICFKINASEPIVLDYHTPDLYRTETWTFPLKVLKNAAGFAEYPQRMAYDDFGFDQEEWTDFEEEIKKLNQTNDTDKIILYPDEEYVAVLRAQGSWQWRENKEGMEHRKDLWYDEEFNLFTPVQDYEKARLTYDGSSEHLEYEKKAVPFPIQRLEDVRKDPELQAYFKKAWKDTSVQQYTHNVTATNDVTSVPAFHIGNASLKEGRLITQEEYEKGSKVCIISEEMAENQRWKIGDKLHMKLFESDYIPAYDPPVDAQPVYDIEKTPFIQEAKYEIIGIYEIHPDVAHTEHAPDTLALLPYQIYLPTNSIAKQRDFADTFVHGSTLSIKLKNGLTEKFQADVDQMMNVGKENYYEPNFTFYDQGYSVVESGLSSMNSMAKFLLLLSSILLFFVCFFCSIFFLAKSKADSWDFPIARGDKETGTCSSFGLYDSTDNLGDSDWRNCRKWDFLYCRK
;
A
#
# COMPACT_ATOMS: atom_id res chain seq x y z
N MET A 1 -17.76 17.99 19.53
CA MET A 1 -17.47 17.37 18.22
C MET A 1 -17.88 18.34 17.12
N GLN A 2 -16.95 18.73 16.25
CA GLN A 2 -17.26 19.51 15.05
C GLN A 2 -17.74 18.57 13.94
N LYS A 3 -18.59 19.06 13.03
CA LYS A 3 -19.04 18.31 11.82
C LYS A 3 -17.87 17.75 10.99
N ASN A 4 -16.69 18.35 11.10
CA ASN A 4 -15.46 17.97 10.38
C ASN A 4 -14.76 16.71 10.93
N THR A 5 -15.31 16.05 11.95
CA THR A 5 -14.70 14.82 12.51
C THR A 5 -15.14 13.56 11.76
N PHE A 6 -16.27 13.63 11.05
CA PHE A 6 -16.84 12.53 10.29
C PHE A 6 -16.58 12.73 8.81
N SER A 7 -16.46 11.63 8.08
CA SER A 7 -16.45 11.63 6.62
C SER A 7 -17.35 10.52 6.10
N THR A 8 -18.03 10.80 4.98
CA THR A 8 -18.90 9.83 4.33
C THR A 8 -18.22 9.33 3.05
N LEU A 9 -17.91 8.05 3.01
CA LEU A 9 -17.29 7.38 1.86
C LEU A 9 -18.31 6.48 1.17
N VAL A 10 -18.33 6.51 -0.16
CA VAL A 10 -19.03 5.55 -1.00
C VAL A 10 -18.01 4.58 -1.55
N VAL A 11 -18.21 3.31 -1.25
CA VAL A 11 -17.52 2.19 -1.90
C VAL A 11 -18.41 1.70 -3.04
N THR A 12 -17.83 1.58 -4.24
CA THR A 12 -18.59 1.24 -5.45
C THR A 12 -18.16 -0.12 -6.00
N GLU A 13 -19.07 -1.08 -6.00
CA GLU A 13 -18.88 -2.40 -6.60
C GLU A 13 -19.71 -2.48 -7.89
N LEU A 14 -19.12 -2.93 -9.00
CA LEU A 14 -19.81 -3.05 -10.28
C LEU A 14 -20.28 -4.50 -10.43
N TYR A 15 -21.59 -4.72 -10.40
CA TYR A 15 -22.17 -6.05 -10.56
C TYR A 15 -22.64 -6.31 -11.98
N GLY A 16 -22.54 -7.55 -12.43
CA GLY A 16 -23.13 -7.96 -13.70
C GLY A 16 -23.26 -9.47 -13.81
N GLU A 17 -24.08 -9.92 -14.77
CA GLU A 17 -24.08 -11.33 -15.21
C GLU A 17 -22.82 -11.55 -16.06
N VAL A 18 -21.82 -12.25 -15.51
CA VAL A 18 -20.46 -12.26 -16.09
C VAL A 18 -19.93 -13.66 -16.39
N ASP A 19 -18.93 -13.71 -17.28
CA ASP A 19 -18.05 -14.86 -17.47
C ASP A 19 -16.94 -14.92 -16.40
N LYS A 20 -16.09 -15.95 -16.45
CA LYS A 20 -14.98 -16.11 -15.50
C LYS A 20 -13.98 -14.95 -15.49
N PHE A 21 -13.93 -14.12 -16.53
CA PHE A 21 -13.05 -12.97 -16.67
C PHE A 21 -13.75 -11.64 -16.38
N GLY A 22 -14.98 -11.68 -15.86
CA GLY A 22 -15.75 -10.50 -15.49
C GLY A 22 -16.37 -9.76 -16.68
N LYS A 23 -16.43 -10.37 -17.87
CA LYS A 23 -17.12 -9.77 -19.03
C LYS A 23 -18.60 -10.10 -18.98
N LEU A 24 -19.44 -9.14 -19.35
CA LEU A 24 -20.89 -9.33 -19.40
C LEU A 24 -21.29 -10.42 -20.41
N VAL A 25 -22.11 -11.35 -19.96
CA VAL A 25 -22.68 -12.43 -20.75
C VAL A 25 -24.17 -12.59 -20.46
N LYS A 26 -24.86 -13.37 -21.30
CA LYS A 26 -26.26 -13.70 -21.06
C LYS A 26 -26.38 -14.62 -19.85
N ARG A 27 -27.33 -14.30 -18.94
CA ARG A 27 -27.69 -15.16 -17.81
C ARG A 27 -27.98 -16.59 -18.26
N ASN A 28 -27.44 -17.57 -17.53
CA ASN A 28 -27.52 -19.01 -17.78
C ASN A 28 -26.92 -19.45 -19.13
N SER A 29 -26.00 -18.69 -19.72
CA SER A 29 -25.16 -19.17 -20.83
C SER A 29 -24.08 -20.13 -20.32
N GLU A 30 -23.41 -20.84 -21.22
CA GLU A 30 -22.36 -21.82 -20.87
C GLU A 30 -21.18 -21.18 -20.11
N GLU A 31 -20.83 -19.94 -20.47
CA GLU A 31 -19.72 -19.19 -19.87
C GLU A 31 -20.13 -18.43 -18.60
N HIS A 32 -21.42 -18.40 -18.26
CA HIS A 32 -21.96 -17.60 -17.15
C HIS A 32 -21.60 -18.19 -15.78
N ILE A 33 -20.92 -17.40 -14.94
CA ILE A 33 -20.52 -17.82 -13.59
C ILE A 33 -21.35 -17.18 -12.47
N GLY A 34 -22.33 -16.35 -12.82
CA GLY A 34 -23.25 -15.71 -11.88
C GLY A 34 -23.28 -14.19 -11.96
N TYR A 35 -24.08 -13.60 -11.07
CA TYR A 35 -24.17 -12.16 -10.84
C TYR A 35 -23.14 -11.77 -9.78
N LYS A 36 -22.00 -11.22 -10.20
CA LYS A 36 -20.84 -10.97 -9.32
C LYS A 36 -20.34 -9.54 -9.44
N ALA A 37 -19.74 -9.04 -8.35
CA ALA A 37 -18.96 -7.82 -8.37
C ALA A 37 -17.67 -8.07 -9.15
N VAL A 38 -17.31 -7.13 -10.03
CA VAL A 38 -16.12 -7.20 -10.87
C VAL A 38 -15.47 -5.82 -11.00
N GLY A 39 -14.17 -5.80 -11.25
CA GLY A 39 -13.50 -4.59 -11.71
C GLY A 39 -13.55 -4.44 -13.23
N VAL A 40 -13.69 -3.20 -13.70
CA VAL A 40 -13.84 -2.88 -15.13
C VAL A 40 -12.84 -1.80 -15.54
N LYS A 41 -11.97 -2.11 -16.50
CA LYS A 41 -11.03 -1.12 -17.08
C LYS A 41 -11.80 -0.02 -17.81
N GLY A 42 -11.51 1.24 -17.48
CA GLY A 42 -12.07 2.41 -18.15
C GLY A 42 -13.58 2.64 -17.96
N TYR A 43 -14.19 2.07 -16.92
CA TYR A 43 -15.60 2.29 -16.62
C TYR A 43 -15.88 3.79 -16.35
N ASP A 44 -16.86 4.36 -17.05
CA ASP A 44 -17.15 5.80 -16.95
C ASP A 44 -18.10 6.11 -15.79
N PHE A 45 -17.51 6.48 -14.64
CA PHE A 45 -18.24 6.93 -13.45
C PHE A 45 -18.42 8.46 -13.37
N ARG A 46 -17.95 9.23 -14.37
CA ARG A 46 -17.85 10.69 -14.28
C ARG A 46 -19.21 11.39 -14.19
N GLU A 47 -20.28 10.76 -14.66
CA GLU A 47 -21.63 11.29 -14.50
C GLU A 47 -22.04 11.36 -13.03
N TRP A 48 -21.69 10.35 -12.22
CA TRP A 48 -22.02 10.32 -10.79
C TRP A 48 -21.36 11.47 -10.01
N LEU A 49 -20.18 11.90 -10.47
CA LEU A 49 -19.44 13.01 -9.88
C LEU A 49 -20.13 14.36 -10.05
N LYS A 50 -21.16 14.46 -10.90
CA LYS A 50 -21.93 15.70 -11.10
C LYS A 50 -22.95 15.98 -9.99
N SER A 51 -23.21 15.01 -9.11
CA SER A 51 -24.10 15.23 -7.96
C SER A 51 -23.49 16.27 -7.01
N ASP A 52 -24.30 17.25 -6.58
CA ASP A 52 -23.90 18.24 -5.57
C ASP A 52 -23.59 17.62 -4.20
N ALA A 53 -23.92 16.33 -3.99
CA ALA A 53 -23.57 15.60 -2.78
C ALA A 53 -22.09 15.23 -2.71
N VAL A 54 -21.42 15.14 -3.87
CA VAL A 54 -20.02 14.76 -3.98
C VAL A 54 -19.13 15.91 -3.49
N GLU A 55 -18.16 15.56 -2.64
CA GLU A 55 -17.11 16.46 -2.16
C GLU A 55 -15.81 16.24 -2.93
N SER A 56 -15.41 14.98 -3.09
CA SER A 56 -14.23 14.58 -3.85
C SER A 56 -14.33 13.12 -4.27
N TYR A 57 -13.38 12.65 -5.08
CA TYR A 57 -13.24 11.24 -5.43
C TYR A 57 -11.76 10.85 -5.46
N ASP A 58 -11.51 9.57 -5.29
CA ASP A 58 -10.19 8.99 -5.45
C ASP A 58 -10.30 7.77 -6.37
N LEU A 59 -9.60 7.83 -7.50
CA LEU A 59 -9.38 6.71 -8.40
C LEU A 59 -7.91 6.32 -8.32
N ARG A 60 -7.63 5.24 -7.59
CA ARG A 60 -6.29 4.74 -7.33
C ARG A 60 -5.72 4.04 -8.54
N SER A 61 -4.42 4.23 -8.76
CA SER A 61 -3.66 3.55 -9.81
C SER A 61 -2.49 2.81 -9.18
N GLN A 62 -2.23 1.59 -9.66
CA GLN A 62 -1.13 0.75 -9.20
C GLN A 62 0.11 0.90 -10.08
N TYR A 63 1.27 0.84 -9.45
CA TYR A 63 2.59 0.97 -10.05
C TYR A 63 3.57 -0.01 -9.37
N GLY A 64 4.63 -0.37 -10.08
CA GLY A 64 5.81 -0.99 -9.48
C GLY A 64 6.90 0.04 -9.22
N ALA A 65 7.61 -0.09 -8.11
CA ALA A 65 8.80 0.70 -7.82
C ALA A 65 10.03 -0.20 -7.68
N TYR A 66 10.96 -0.09 -8.63
CA TYR A 66 12.30 -0.62 -8.42
C TYR A 66 13.08 0.28 -7.46
N ILE A 67 13.62 -0.32 -6.39
CA ILE A 67 14.43 0.35 -5.38
C ILE A 67 15.74 -0.43 -5.21
N GLU A 68 16.82 0.11 -5.76
CA GLU A 68 18.14 -0.53 -5.71
C GLU A 68 18.60 -0.80 -4.27
N GLY A 69 19.18 -1.98 -4.03
CA GLY A 69 19.69 -2.39 -2.71
C GLY A 69 18.62 -2.88 -1.71
N HIS A 70 17.33 -2.73 -2.04
CA HIS A 70 16.21 -3.12 -1.20
C HIS A 70 15.37 -4.23 -1.85
N PRO A 71 15.77 -5.51 -1.74
CA PRO A 71 15.06 -6.61 -2.38
C PRO A 71 13.66 -6.78 -1.78
N ALA A 72 12.67 -7.07 -2.63
CA ALA A 72 11.33 -7.42 -2.23
C ALA A 72 11.32 -8.85 -1.66
N VAL A 73 11.14 -8.94 -0.33
CA VAL A 73 11.16 -10.19 0.42
C VAL A 73 9.98 -10.26 1.38
N VAL A 74 9.46 -11.48 1.59
CA VAL A 74 8.45 -11.79 2.60
C VAL A 74 9.17 -12.22 3.86
N TYR A 75 8.70 -11.75 5.00
CA TYR A 75 9.21 -12.18 6.29
C TYR A 75 8.41 -13.35 6.82
N ALA A 76 9.07 -14.46 7.11
CA ALA A 76 8.41 -15.72 7.45
C ALA A 76 9.20 -16.46 8.54
N PRO A 77 9.27 -15.94 9.78
CA PRO A 77 10.09 -16.50 10.83
C PRO A 77 9.69 -17.94 11.14
N LEU A 78 10.69 -18.78 11.41
CA LEU A 78 10.45 -20.13 11.92
C LEU A 78 10.33 -20.09 13.43
N TRP A 79 9.47 -20.95 13.93
CA TRP A 79 9.32 -21.23 15.36
C TRP A 79 9.69 -22.68 15.58
N ASP A 80 10.66 -22.93 16.44
CA ASP A 80 10.98 -24.29 16.82
C ASP A 80 9.98 -24.84 17.86
N SER A 81 10.13 -26.12 18.23
CA SER A 81 9.27 -26.76 19.23
C SER A 81 9.40 -26.18 20.65
N PHE A 82 10.41 -25.36 20.91
CA PHE A 82 10.64 -24.66 22.17
C PHE A 82 10.13 -23.22 22.15
N GLY A 83 9.57 -22.76 21.02
CA GLY A 83 9.10 -21.39 20.82
C GLY A 83 10.23 -20.39 20.55
N GLU A 84 11.44 -20.86 20.24
CA GLU A 84 12.53 -20.01 19.81
C GLU A 84 12.27 -19.53 18.37
N LYS A 85 12.34 -18.20 18.20
CA LYS A 85 12.07 -17.54 16.94
C LYS A 85 13.34 -17.41 16.14
N THR A 86 13.26 -17.84 14.89
CA THR A 86 14.37 -17.88 13.96
C THR A 86 14.02 -17.03 12.74
N GLU A 87 14.68 -15.87 12.64
CA GLU A 87 14.42 -14.83 11.64
C GLU A 87 14.80 -15.31 10.22
N GLN A 88 13.85 -15.31 9.28
CA GLN A 88 14.13 -15.64 7.88
C GLN A 88 13.23 -14.90 6.90
N TRP A 89 13.69 -14.81 5.66
CA TRP A 89 13.02 -14.13 4.56
C TRP A 89 12.94 -15.01 3.31
N TYR A 90 11.86 -14.87 2.56
CA TYR A 90 11.63 -15.49 1.26
C TYR A 90 11.68 -14.44 0.16
N MET A 91 12.23 -14.80 -0.99
CA MET A 91 12.11 -13.99 -2.19
C MET A 91 10.63 -13.86 -2.57
N ARG A 92 10.22 -12.69 -3.08
CA ARG A 92 8.90 -12.50 -3.71
C ARG A 92 8.91 -12.78 -5.21
N SER A 93 10.04 -13.17 -5.78
CA SER A 93 10.15 -13.43 -7.22
C SER A 93 11.06 -14.60 -7.49
N GLN A 94 10.91 -15.18 -8.68
CA GLN A 94 11.85 -16.16 -9.21
C GLN A 94 13.26 -15.58 -9.33
N ASN A 95 14.24 -16.45 -9.53
CA ASN A 95 15.64 -16.06 -9.65
C ASN A 95 16.32 -16.78 -10.82
N VAL A 96 17.34 -16.14 -11.40
CA VAL A 96 18.20 -16.76 -12.41
C VAL A 96 19.58 -16.96 -11.82
N ILE A 97 20.10 -18.19 -11.84
CA ILE A 97 21.44 -18.51 -11.35
C ILE A 97 22.31 -19.07 -12.46
N CYS A 98 23.62 -18.82 -12.37
CA CYS A 98 24.61 -19.66 -13.05
C CYS A 98 25.40 -20.43 -12.01
N PHE A 99 25.61 -21.72 -12.24
CA PHE A 99 26.20 -22.61 -11.25
C PHE A 99 27.05 -23.71 -11.90
N LYS A 100 27.82 -24.39 -11.05
CA LYS A 100 28.51 -25.65 -11.35
C LYS A 100 28.12 -26.71 -10.33
N ILE A 101 28.28 -27.97 -10.69
CA ILE A 101 28.19 -29.05 -9.74
C ILE A 101 29.48 -29.15 -8.92
N ASN A 102 29.34 -29.34 -7.61
CA ASN A 102 30.47 -29.50 -6.70
C ASN A 102 30.67 -30.99 -6.36
N ALA A 103 30.99 -31.80 -7.38
CA ALA A 103 31.24 -33.23 -7.28
C ALA A 103 32.36 -33.66 -8.26
N SER A 104 32.88 -34.88 -8.12
CA SER A 104 33.89 -35.44 -9.03
C SER A 104 33.32 -36.28 -10.17
N GLU A 105 32.05 -36.69 -10.05
CA GLU A 105 31.33 -37.53 -11.02
C GLU A 105 30.03 -36.82 -11.44
N PRO A 106 29.46 -37.15 -12.61
CA PRO A 106 28.15 -36.65 -13.02
C PRO A 106 27.07 -36.95 -11.96
N ILE A 107 26.26 -35.93 -11.68
CA ILE A 107 25.09 -36.08 -10.81
C ILE A 107 23.90 -36.40 -11.68
N VAL A 108 23.18 -37.45 -11.30
CA VAL A 108 21.92 -37.87 -11.91
C VAL A 108 20.79 -37.50 -10.96
N LEU A 109 19.85 -36.70 -11.46
CA LEU A 109 18.68 -36.23 -10.72
C LEU A 109 17.44 -36.81 -11.39
N ASP A 110 16.87 -37.87 -10.82
CA ASP A 110 15.69 -38.54 -11.40
C ASP A 110 14.47 -37.63 -11.37
N TYR A 111 13.68 -37.62 -12.45
CA TYR A 111 12.38 -36.97 -12.46
C TYR A 111 11.33 -37.91 -11.88
N HIS A 112 10.40 -37.31 -11.16
CA HIS A 112 9.34 -38.01 -10.49
C HIS A 112 8.04 -37.27 -10.75
N THR A 113 6.99 -38.01 -11.13
CA THR A 113 5.66 -37.42 -11.25
C THR A 113 5.24 -36.91 -9.86
N PRO A 114 4.72 -35.66 -9.75
CA PRO A 114 4.31 -35.10 -8.47
C PRO A 114 3.36 -36.06 -7.73
N ASP A 115 3.72 -36.43 -6.50
CA ASP A 115 2.94 -37.34 -5.64
C ASP A 115 2.83 -36.75 -4.23
N LEU A 116 1.61 -36.42 -3.81
CA LEU A 116 1.30 -35.83 -2.51
C LEU A 116 1.72 -36.70 -1.31
N TYR A 117 2.00 -38.00 -1.51
CA TYR A 117 2.43 -38.92 -0.46
C TYR A 117 3.93 -39.20 -0.48
N ARG A 118 4.65 -38.69 -1.48
CA ARG A 118 6.11 -38.74 -1.51
C ARG A 118 6.65 -37.69 -0.55
N THR A 119 7.55 -38.15 0.33
CA THR A 119 8.22 -37.29 1.33
C THR A 119 9.74 -37.35 1.17
N GLU A 120 10.21 -38.01 0.11
CA GLU A 120 11.63 -38.12 -0.21
C GLU A 120 12.07 -36.85 -0.91
N THR A 121 12.96 -36.12 -0.27
CA THR A 121 13.65 -34.97 -0.87
C THR A 121 15.11 -35.33 -1.03
N TRP A 122 15.61 -35.27 -2.27
CA TRP A 122 17.02 -35.53 -2.54
C TRP A 122 17.80 -34.23 -2.53
N THR A 123 19.09 -34.32 -2.21
CA THR A 123 19.96 -33.15 -2.20
C THR A 123 21.17 -33.39 -3.10
N PHE A 124 21.64 -32.34 -3.74
CA PHE A 124 22.85 -32.41 -4.57
C PHE A 124 23.75 -31.20 -4.34
N PRO A 125 25.08 -31.38 -4.36
CA PRO A 125 26.03 -30.30 -4.16
C PRO A 125 26.18 -29.44 -5.42
N LEU A 126 26.11 -28.13 -5.25
CA LEU A 126 26.36 -27.15 -6.30
C LEU A 126 27.13 -25.94 -5.79
N LYS A 127 27.68 -25.18 -6.72
CA LYS A 127 28.32 -23.89 -6.48
C LYS A 127 27.69 -22.85 -7.39
N VAL A 128 26.86 -21.99 -6.82
CA VAL A 128 26.35 -20.81 -7.53
C VAL A 128 27.50 -19.83 -7.76
N LEU A 129 27.74 -19.53 -9.03
CA LEU A 129 28.77 -18.59 -9.48
C LEU A 129 28.27 -17.16 -9.48
N LYS A 130 27.00 -16.96 -9.86
CA LYS A 130 26.31 -15.67 -9.90
C LYS A 130 24.80 -15.89 -9.87
N ASN A 131 24.06 -14.89 -9.42
CA ASN A 131 22.60 -14.86 -9.42
C ASN A 131 22.08 -13.48 -9.85
N ALA A 132 20.89 -13.45 -10.46
CA ALA A 132 20.24 -12.22 -10.90
C ALA A 132 19.68 -11.40 -9.72
N ALA A 133 19.30 -12.08 -8.62
CA ALA A 133 18.83 -11.44 -7.39
C ALA A 133 19.87 -10.54 -6.69
N GLY A 134 21.17 -10.67 -7.00
CA GLY A 134 22.25 -9.93 -6.35
C GLY A 134 22.56 -10.36 -4.91
N PHE A 135 22.08 -11.53 -4.46
CA PHE A 135 22.32 -12.02 -3.10
C PHE A 135 23.75 -12.56 -2.95
N ALA A 136 24.34 -12.32 -1.78
CA ALA A 136 25.80 -12.41 -1.58
C ALA A 136 26.33 -13.84 -1.43
N GLU A 137 25.60 -14.70 -0.73
CA GLU A 137 26.00 -16.08 -0.47
C GLU A 137 24.81 -17.01 -0.72
N TYR A 138 25.00 -18.03 -1.56
CA TYR A 138 24.01 -19.08 -1.86
C TYR A 138 24.36 -20.39 -1.13
N PRO A 139 23.38 -21.29 -0.97
CA PRO A 139 23.65 -22.62 -0.42
C PRO A 139 24.58 -23.43 -1.33
N GLN A 140 25.37 -24.32 -0.71
CA GLN A 140 26.32 -25.21 -1.41
C GLN A 140 25.70 -26.56 -1.80
N ARG A 141 24.44 -26.76 -1.44
CA ARG A 141 23.61 -27.90 -1.81
C ARG A 141 22.16 -27.42 -1.93
N MET A 142 21.38 -28.04 -2.79
CA MET A 142 19.94 -27.75 -2.91
C MET A 142 19.17 -29.06 -2.89
N ALA A 143 17.96 -28.98 -2.38
CA ALA A 143 16.94 -30.01 -2.41
C ALA A 143 16.27 -30.07 -3.78
N TYR A 144 15.78 -31.22 -4.20
CA TYR A 144 14.84 -31.35 -5.32
C TYR A 144 13.93 -32.56 -5.10
N ASP A 145 12.77 -32.55 -5.76
CA ASP A 145 11.83 -33.68 -5.86
C ASP A 145 11.46 -33.93 -7.33
N ASP A 146 10.63 -33.07 -7.92
CA ASP A 146 10.11 -33.19 -9.29
C ASP A 146 10.49 -32.00 -10.22
N PHE A 147 11.41 -31.15 -9.74
CA PHE A 147 11.82 -29.90 -10.39
C PHE A 147 10.68 -28.88 -10.60
N GLY A 148 9.50 -29.07 -9.99
CA GLY A 148 8.36 -28.17 -10.10
C GLY A 148 7.52 -28.31 -11.36
N PHE A 149 7.59 -29.46 -12.06
CA PHE A 149 6.82 -29.74 -13.28
C PHE A 149 5.90 -30.95 -13.13
N ASP A 150 4.68 -30.84 -13.67
CA ASP A 150 3.84 -32.02 -13.90
C ASP A 150 4.34 -32.85 -15.10
N GLN A 151 3.70 -34.00 -15.33
CA GLN A 151 4.14 -34.95 -16.36
C GLN A 151 3.96 -34.39 -17.78
N GLU A 152 2.92 -33.60 -18.02
CA GLU A 152 2.65 -33.00 -19.33
C GLU A 152 3.72 -31.95 -19.62
N GLU A 153 3.98 -31.05 -18.67
CA GLU A 153 5.02 -30.02 -18.76
C GLU A 153 6.42 -30.62 -18.95
N TRP A 154 6.74 -31.70 -18.23
CA TRP A 154 8.02 -32.39 -18.38
C TRP A 154 8.19 -32.98 -19.79
N THR A 155 7.12 -33.56 -20.33
CA THR A 155 7.12 -34.19 -21.66
C THR A 155 7.28 -33.14 -22.77
N ASP A 156 6.74 -31.94 -22.58
CA ASP A 156 6.90 -30.83 -23.53
C ASP A 156 8.36 -30.40 -23.74
N PHE A 157 9.26 -30.74 -22.80
CA PHE A 157 10.69 -30.43 -22.86
C PHE A 157 11.59 -31.63 -23.24
N GLU A 158 11.01 -32.73 -23.77
CA GLU A 158 11.74 -33.98 -24.04
C GLU A 158 13.01 -33.75 -24.88
N GLU A 159 12.94 -32.94 -25.94
CA GLU A 159 14.09 -32.70 -26.84
C GLU A 159 15.18 -31.83 -26.19
N GLU A 160 14.79 -30.84 -25.40
CA GLU A 160 15.70 -30.02 -24.61
C GLU A 160 16.40 -30.83 -23.52
N ILE A 161 15.68 -31.74 -22.85
CA ILE A 161 16.25 -32.64 -21.85
C ILE A 161 17.29 -33.58 -22.49
N LYS A 162 17.01 -34.15 -23.67
CA LYS A 162 18.00 -34.95 -24.42
C LYS A 162 19.26 -34.15 -24.71
N LYS A 163 19.11 -32.90 -25.15
CA LYS A 163 20.22 -31.99 -25.45
C LYS A 163 21.04 -31.63 -24.20
N LEU A 164 20.36 -31.38 -23.08
CA LEU A 164 20.99 -31.10 -21.78
C LEU A 164 21.79 -32.32 -21.29
N ASN A 165 21.17 -33.49 -21.30
CA ASN A 165 21.74 -34.74 -20.80
C ASN A 165 22.85 -35.29 -21.71
N GLN A 166 22.85 -34.91 -23.00
CA GLN A 166 23.67 -35.50 -24.06
C GLN A 166 23.38 -36.99 -24.27
N THR A 167 22.15 -37.41 -23.99
CA THR A 167 21.67 -38.79 -24.12
C THR A 167 20.20 -38.79 -24.55
N ASN A 168 19.64 -39.96 -24.86
CA ASN A 168 18.21 -40.11 -25.13
C ASN A 168 17.37 -40.35 -23.86
N ASP A 169 17.99 -40.35 -22.67
CA ASP A 169 17.30 -40.56 -21.40
C ASP A 169 16.66 -39.24 -20.95
N THR A 170 15.34 -39.25 -20.77
CA THR A 170 14.53 -38.08 -20.40
C THR A 170 13.81 -38.26 -19.07
N ASP A 171 14.05 -39.36 -18.37
CA ASP A 171 13.44 -39.61 -17.05
C ASP A 171 14.24 -38.95 -15.91
N LYS A 172 15.23 -38.11 -16.26
CA LYS A 172 16.20 -37.49 -15.33
C LYS A 172 16.88 -36.28 -15.95
N ILE A 173 17.56 -35.52 -15.11
CA ILE A 173 18.56 -34.52 -15.49
C ILE A 173 19.96 -35.01 -15.12
N ILE A 174 20.91 -34.91 -16.04
CA ILE A 174 22.32 -35.29 -15.84
C ILE A 174 23.20 -34.04 -15.86
N LEU A 175 23.86 -33.74 -14.74
CA LEU A 175 24.71 -32.57 -14.57
C LEU A 175 26.17 -32.98 -14.39
N TYR A 176 27.06 -32.44 -15.22
CA TYR A 176 28.47 -32.79 -15.30
C TYR A 176 29.34 -31.78 -14.51
N PRO A 177 30.32 -32.22 -13.68
CA PRO A 177 31.13 -31.35 -12.82
C PRO A 177 31.86 -30.20 -13.51
N ASP A 178 32.38 -30.42 -14.71
CA ASP A 178 33.21 -29.43 -15.42
C ASP A 178 32.39 -28.42 -16.23
N GLU A 179 31.07 -28.62 -16.31
CA GLU A 179 30.14 -27.78 -17.07
C GLU A 179 29.59 -26.62 -16.24
N GLU A 180 29.29 -25.51 -16.91
CA GLU A 180 28.54 -24.39 -16.35
C GLU A 180 27.08 -24.48 -16.79
N TYR A 181 26.17 -24.24 -15.86
CA TYR A 181 24.74 -24.24 -16.12
C TYR A 181 24.14 -22.87 -15.83
N VAL A 182 23.06 -22.54 -16.53
CA VAL A 182 22.13 -21.46 -16.18
C VAL A 182 20.77 -22.09 -15.88
N ALA A 183 20.13 -21.67 -14.80
CA ALA A 183 18.79 -22.10 -14.44
C ALA A 183 17.93 -20.93 -13.99
N VAL A 184 16.64 -20.97 -14.35
CA VAL A 184 15.60 -20.15 -13.74
C VAL A 184 14.93 -21.00 -12.65
N LEU A 185 14.98 -20.50 -11.42
CA LEU A 185 14.42 -21.16 -10.25
C LEU A 185 13.24 -20.37 -9.71
N ARG A 186 12.24 -21.07 -9.16
CA ARG A 186 11.16 -20.46 -8.38
C ARG A 186 11.72 -19.64 -7.22
N ALA A 187 10.90 -18.77 -6.64
CA ALA A 187 11.25 -18.02 -5.44
C ALA A 187 11.80 -18.94 -4.33
N GLN A 188 12.96 -18.56 -3.79
CA GLN A 188 13.69 -19.34 -2.77
C GLN A 188 13.57 -18.68 -1.39
N GLY A 189 13.64 -19.49 -0.35
CA GLY A 189 13.56 -19.13 1.05
C GLY A 189 14.91 -18.99 1.76
N SER A 190 14.84 -18.95 3.10
CA SER A 190 16.00 -19.08 3.99
C SER A 190 17.06 -17.98 3.87
N TRP A 191 16.63 -16.77 3.52
CA TRP A 191 17.53 -15.63 3.46
C TRP A 191 17.56 -14.90 4.79
N GLN A 192 18.69 -14.22 5.07
CA GLN A 192 18.81 -13.24 6.13
C GLN A 192 19.52 -11.99 5.64
N TRP A 193 19.19 -10.86 6.24
CA TRP A 193 19.95 -9.64 6.08
C TRP A 193 21.35 -9.79 6.65
N ARG A 194 22.35 -9.31 5.92
CA ARG A 194 23.73 -9.31 6.41
C ARG A 194 23.91 -8.36 7.59
N GLU A 195 24.65 -8.79 8.61
CA GLU A 195 25.02 -7.92 9.70
C GLU A 195 25.98 -6.82 9.21
N ASN A 196 25.59 -5.55 9.39
CA ASN A 196 26.39 -4.36 9.08
C ASN A 196 26.77 -4.17 7.59
N LYS A 197 26.05 -4.81 6.65
CA LYS A 197 26.23 -4.63 5.19
C LYS A 197 24.89 -4.67 4.47
N GLU A 198 24.84 -4.06 3.28
CA GLU A 198 23.71 -4.22 2.38
C GLU A 198 23.70 -5.61 1.73
N GLY A 199 22.50 -6.07 1.38
CA GLY A 199 22.25 -7.35 0.73
C GLY A 199 21.86 -8.47 1.69
N MET A 200 21.45 -9.58 1.07
CA MET A 200 20.96 -10.80 1.73
C MET A 200 21.99 -11.92 1.59
N GLU A 201 22.03 -12.83 2.56
CA GLU A 201 22.82 -14.05 2.53
C GLU A 201 21.99 -15.26 2.97
N HIS A 202 22.34 -16.45 2.47
CA HIS A 202 21.66 -17.69 2.81
C HIS A 202 21.95 -18.11 4.27
N ARG A 203 20.91 -18.51 4.99
CA ARG A 203 20.96 -19.07 6.36
C ARG A 203 21.64 -20.44 6.36
N LYS A 204 22.64 -20.66 7.21
CA LYS A 204 23.42 -21.93 7.25
C LYS A 204 23.00 -22.88 8.38
N ASP A 205 22.15 -22.39 9.27
CA ASP A 205 21.72 -23.00 10.52
C ASP A 205 20.33 -23.66 10.42
N LEU A 206 19.71 -23.65 9.24
CA LEU A 206 18.46 -24.36 8.97
C LEU A 206 18.70 -25.83 8.68
N TRP A 207 17.73 -26.65 9.05
CA TRP A 207 17.80 -28.11 8.92
C TRP A 207 17.32 -28.62 7.55
N TYR A 208 16.65 -27.78 6.76
CA TYR A 208 16.22 -28.09 5.39
C TYR A 208 17.04 -27.28 4.37
N ASP A 209 17.15 -27.79 3.15
CA ASP A 209 17.87 -27.16 2.05
C ASP A 209 16.88 -26.44 1.10
N GLU A 210 17.36 -25.41 0.41
CA GLU A 210 16.57 -24.69 -0.58
C GLU A 210 16.22 -25.57 -1.78
N GLU A 211 14.99 -25.47 -2.25
CA GLU A 211 14.49 -26.27 -3.37
C GLU A 211 15.02 -25.74 -4.71
N PHE A 212 15.44 -26.68 -5.57
CA PHE A 212 15.83 -26.49 -6.95
C PHE A 212 14.62 -26.74 -7.85
N ASN A 213 13.59 -25.91 -7.70
CA ASN A 213 12.40 -25.97 -8.55
C ASN A 213 12.62 -25.07 -9.77
N LEU A 214 12.64 -25.69 -10.94
CA LEU A 214 12.69 -24.98 -12.21
C LEU A 214 11.37 -24.23 -12.41
N PHE A 215 11.45 -23.06 -13.04
CA PHE A 215 10.28 -22.20 -13.16
C PHE A 215 10.29 -21.40 -14.45
N THR A 216 9.11 -21.18 -15.02
CA THR A 216 8.90 -20.25 -16.12
C THR A 216 8.80 -18.83 -15.57
N PRO A 217 9.66 -17.87 -15.96
CA PRO A 217 9.59 -16.50 -15.47
C PRO A 217 8.19 -15.88 -15.57
N VAL A 218 7.78 -15.12 -14.55
CA VAL A 218 6.49 -14.41 -14.55
C VAL A 218 6.34 -13.41 -15.72
N GLN A 219 7.46 -12.95 -16.29
CA GLN A 219 7.47 -12.08 -17.47
C GLN A 219 7.11 -12.79 -18.78
N ASP A 220 7.30 -14.11 -18.82
CA ASP A 220 7.18 -14.89 -20.06
C ASP A 220 5.75 -15.36 -20.31
N TYR A 221 4.82 -15.12 -19.38
CA TYR A 221 3.39 -15.32 -19.64
C TYR A 221 2.90 -14.38 -20.74
N GLU A 222 2.08 -14.90 -21.65
CA GLU A 222 1.53 -14.15 -22.77
C GLU A 222 0.52 -13.12 -22.27
N LYS A 223 -0.37 -13.54 -21.38
CA LYS A 223 -1.41 -12.70 -20.77
C LYS A 223 -1.63 -13.11 -19.32
N ALA A 224 -1.75 -12.13 -18.44
CA ALA A 224 -2.34 -12.30 -17.12
C ALA A 224 -3.78 -11.77 -17.17
N ARG A 225 -4.75 -12.52 -16.62
CA ARG A 225 -6.15 -12.12 -16.57
C ARG A 225 -6.70 -12.32 -15.17
N LEU A 226 -7.42 -11.33 -14.68
CA LEU A 226 -8.17 -11.46 -13.44
C LEU A 226 -9.34 -12.42 -13.65
N THR A 227 -9.54 -13.34 -12.72
CA THR A 227 -10.65 -14.28 -12.69
C THR A 227 -11.53 -14.08 -11.47
N TYR A 228 -12.81 -14.42 -11.63
CA TYR A 228 -13.86 -14.20 -10.63
C TYR A 228 -14.68 -15.46 -10.33
N ASP A 229 -14.27 -16.62 -10.83
CA ASP A 229 -14.98 -17.90 -10.66
C ASP A 229 -14.81 -18.51 -9.26
N GLY A 230 -13.79 -18.08 -8.52
CA GLY A 230 -13.54 -18.45 -7.13
C GLY A 230 -14.31 -17.65 -6.06
N SER A 231 -13.87 -17.82 -4.81
CA SER A 231 -14.35 -17.06 -3.65
C SER A 231 -13.73 -15.67 -3.55
N SER A 232 -12.52 -15.49 -4.09
CA SER A 232 -11.77 -14.22 -4.19
C SER A 232 -11.25 -14.07 -5.61
N GLU A 233 -10.72 -12.89 -5.94
CA GLU A 233 -10.12 -12.61 -7.24
C GLU A 233 -8.73 -13.28 -7.36
N HIS A 234 -8.41 -13.82 -8.54
CA HIS A 234 -7.11 -14.46 -8.81
C HIS A 234 -6.55 -14.06 -10.16
N LEU A 235 -5.23 -14.13 -10.34
CA LEU A 235 -4.59 -13.95 -11.64
C LEU A 235 -4.36 -15.31 -12.32
N GLU A 236 -4.99 -15.52 -13.47
CA GLU A 236 -4.72 -16.66 -14.37
C GLU A 236 -3.71 -16.22 -15.43
N TYR A 237 -2.66 -17.03 -15.63
CA TYR A 237 -1.58 -16.75 -16.56
C TYR A 237 -1.59 -17.72 -17.75
N GLU A 238 -1.66 -17.16 -18.96
CA GLU A 238 -1.57 -17.89 -20.22
C GLU A 238 -0.08 -18.11 -20.57
N LYS A 239 0.39 -19.36 -20.55
CA LYS A 239 1.80 -19.71 -20.82
C LYS A 239 2.17 -19.44 -22.28
N LYS A 240 3.34 -18.84 -22.49
CA LYS A 240 4.00 -18.81 -23.80
C LYS A 240 4.98 -19.99 -23.88
N ALA A 241 5.24 -20.48 -25.10
CA ALA A 241 6.37 -21.37 -25.33
C ALA A 241 7.67 -20.69 -24.87
N VAL A 242 8.36 -21.31 -23.92
CA VAL A 242 9.64 -20.86 -23.36
C VAL A 242 10.68 -21.96 -23.50
N PRO A 243 11.98 -21.63 -23.58
CA PRO A 243 13.02 -22.65 -23.50
C PRO A 243 12.98 -23.40 -22.17
N PHE A 244 13.44 -24.66 -22.16
CA PHE A 244 13.59 -25.41 -20.91
C PHE A 244 14.40 -24.60 -19.88
N PRO A 245 13.91 -24.42 -18.64
CA PRO A 245 14.47 -23.41 -17.72
C PRO A 245 15.89 -23.66 -17.22
N ILE A 246 16.50 -24.79 -17.57
CA ILE A 246 17.91 -25.11 -17.32
C ILE A 246 18.62 -25.45 -18.63
N GLN A 247 19.81 -24.87 -18.81
CA GLN A 247 20.65 -25.12 -19.98
C GLN A 247 22.13 -25.17 -19.60
N ARG A 248 22.93 -25.90 -20.39
CA ARG A 248 24.39 -25.71 -20.38
C ARG A 248 24.71 -24.32 -20.89
N LEU A 249 25.55 -23.60 -20.18
CA LEU A 249 25.93 -22.25 -20.53
C LEU A 249 26.73 -22.20 -21.83
N GLU A 250 27.45 -23.28 -22.19
CA GLU A 250 28.10 -23.40 -23.50
C GLU A 250 27.08 -23.42 -24.65
N ASP A 251 25.98 -24.15 -24.51
CA ASP A 251 24.92 -24.21 -25.52
C ASP A 251 24.23 -22.86 -25.68
N VAL A 252 23.94 -22.18 -24.57
CA VAL A 252 23.41 -20.81 -24.57
C VAL A 252 24.36 -19.83 -25.26
N ARG A 253 25.68 -20.03 -25.20
CA ARG A 253 26.66 -19.18 -25.90
C ARG A 253 26.72 -19.44 -27.41
N LYS A 254 26.38 -20.67 -27.85
CA LYS A 254 26.41 -21.08 -29.27
C LYS A 254 25.12 -20.74 -30.00
N ASP A 255 24.02 -20.59 -29.28
CA ASP A 255 22.68 -20.33 -29.81
C ASP A 255 22.27 -18.86 -29.54
N PRO A 256 22.19 -18.01 -30.57
CA PRO A 256 21.82 -16.60 -30.40
C PRO A 256 20.43 -16.37 -29.78
N GLU A 257 19.47 -17.28 -30.02
CA GLU A 257 18.10 -17.14 -29.50
C GLU A 257 18.06 -17.45 -28.00
N LEU A 258 18.69 -18.55 -27.58
CA LEU A 258 18.86 -18.86 -26.16
C LEU A 258 19.69 -17.79 -25.44
N GLN A 259 20.73 -17.27 -26.08
CA GLN A 259 21.53 -16.19 -25.53
C GLN A 259 20.70 -14.93 -25.27
N ALA A 260 19.85 -14.54 -26.23
CA ALA A 260 18.97 -13.40 -26.09
C ALA A 260 17.95 -13.62 -24.96
N TYR A 261 17.35 -14.82 -24.91
CA TYR A 261 16.39 -15.20 -23.89
C TYR A 261 16.97 -15.10 -22.47
N PHE A 262 18.05 -15.83 -22.17
CA PHE A 262 18.63 -15.82 -20.82
C PHE A 262 19.22 -14.46 -20.43
N LYS A 263 19.65 -13.64 -21.41
CA LYS A 263 20.08 -12.26 -21.14
C LYS A 263 18.91 -11.36 -20.75
N LYS A 264 17.75 -11.50 -21.40
CA LYS A 264 16.51 -10.80 -21.02
C LYS A 264 16.04 -11.27 -19.65
N ALA A 265 15.88 -12.58 -19.45
CA ALA A 265 15.47 -13.18 -18.19
C ALA A 265 16.35 -12.69 -17.02
N TRP A 266 17.68 -12.72 -17.18
CA TRP A 266 18.60 -12.20 -16.17
C TRP A 266 18.33 -10.73 -15.82
N LYS A 267 18.12 -9.89 -16.83
CA LYS A 267 17.90 -8.45 -16.64
C LYS A 267 16.56 -8.17 -15.97
N ASP A 268 15.49 -8.78 -16.46
CA ASP A 268 14.15 -8.61 -15.91
C ASP A 268 14.11 -9.09 -14.46
N THR A 269 14.64 -10.27 -14.17
CA THR A 269 14.73 -10.81 -12.80
C THR A 269 15.55 -9.92 -11.87
N SER A 270 16.65 -9.32 -12.34
CA SER A 270 17.46 -8.42 -11.52
C SER A 270 16.74 -7.13 -11.10
N VAL A 271 15.73 -6.72 -11.87
CA VAL A 271 14.84 -5.61 -11.50
C VAL A 271 13.69 -6.12 -10.66
N GLN A 272 13.04 -7.20 -11.09
CA GLN A 272 11.89 -7.82 -10.43
C GLN A 272 12.17 -8.13 -8.95
N GLN A 273 13.35 -8.66 -8.62
CA GLN A 273 13.74 -8.97 -7.25
C GLN A 273 13.71 -7.74 -6.31
N TYR A 274 13.73 -6.52 -6.84
CA TYR A 274 13.78 -5.25 -6.11
C TYR A 274 12.54 -4.37 -6.37
N THR A 275 11.48 -4.95 -6.92
CA THR A 275 10.24 -4.24 -7.23
C THR A 275 9.27 -4.26 -6.04
N HIS A 276 8.73 -3.11 -5.66
CA HIS A 276 7.76 -2.99 -4.58
C HIS A 276 6.40 -2.50 -5.10
N ASN A 277 5.30 -2.86 -4.42
CA ASN A 277 3.96 -2.38 -4.76
C ASN A 277 3.81 -0.90 -4.42
N VAL A 278 3.26 -0.12 -5.35
CA VAL A 278 2.96 1.30 -5.17
C VAL A 278 1.53 1.59 -5.61
N THR A 279 0.80 2.32 -4.77
CA THR A 279 -0.55 2.80 -5.07
C THR A 279 -0.54 4.32 -5.00
N ALA A 280 -0.86 4.93 -6.14
CA ALA A 280 -1.11 6.36 -6.22
C ALA A 280 -2.54 6.65 -5.76
N THR A 281 -2.69 7.61 -4.85
CA THR A 281 -3.98 8.05 -4.30
C THR A 281 -4.00 9.58 -4.17
N ASN A 282 -5.19 10.17 -4.21
CA ASN A 282 -5.44 11.56 -3.88
C ASN A 282 -5.73 11.78 -2.39
N ASP A 283 -6.03 10.72 -1.64
CA ASP A 283 -6.32 10.76 -0.22
C ASP A 283 -6.34 9.34 0.37
N VAL A 284 -5.34 8.98 1.17
CA VAL A 284 -5.28 7.64 1.80
C VAL A 284 -6.49 7.35 2.68
N THR A 285 -7.13 8.37 3.28
CA THR A 285 -8.34 8.16 4.09
C THR A 285 -9.56 7.79 3.25
N SER A 286 -9.47 7.86 1.93
CA SER A 286 -10.48 7.34 1.00
C SER A 286 -10.27 5.86 0.64
N VAL A 287 -9.16 5.25 1.03
CA VAL A 287 -8.96 3.81 0.91
C VAL A 287 -9.95 3.13 1.87
N PRO A 288 -10.81 2.20 1.40
CA PRO A 288 -11.89 1.65 2.22
C PRO A 288 -11.42 1.12 3.58
N ALA A 289 -10.32 0.35 3.60
CA ALA A 289 -9.73 -0.17 4.83
C ALA A 289 -9.29 0.90 5.83
N PHE A 290 -8.71 2.03 5.37
CA PHE A 290 -8.38 3.16 6.25
C PHE A 290 -9.63 3.85 6.78
N HIS A 291 -10.65 4.00 5.94
CA HIS A 291 -11.87 4.72 6.28
C HIS A 291 -12.70 4.02 7.37
N ILE A 292 -12.74 2.68 7.33
CA ILE A 292 -13.47 1.85 8.29
C ILE A 292 -12.65 1.47 9.53
N GLY A 293 -11.34 1.75 9.52
CA GLY A 293 -10.44 1.50 10.66
C GLY A 293 -9.69 0.16 10.64
N ASN A 294 -9.73 -0.58 9.52
CA ASN A 294 -8.92 -1.78 9.32
C ASN A 294 -7.45 -1.44 9.00
N ALA A 295 -7.15 -0.18 8.67
CA ALA A 295 -5.79 0.35 8.65
C ALA A 295 -5.71 1.68 9.36
N SER A 296 -4.62 1.92 10.09
CA SER A 296 -4.42 3.17 10.83
C SER A 296 -2.96 3.59 10.83
N LEU A 297 -2.72 4.89 10.98
CA LEU A 297 -1.38 5.41 11.16
C LEU A 297 -0.78 4.93 12.50
N LYS A 298 0.35 4.25 12.44
CA LYS A 298 1.13 3.80 13.60
C LYS A 298 2.17 4.83 14.02
N GLU A 299 2.93 5.37 13.06
CA GLU A 299 4.00 6.34 13.30
C GLU A 299 4.00 7.45 12.24
N GLY A 300 4.43 8.67 12.61
CA GLY A 300 4.58 9.79 11.68
C GLY A 300 3.28 10.56 11.47
N ARG A 301 2.93 10.82 10.20
CA ARG A 301 1.70 11.52 9.81
C ARG A 301 1.19 11.03 8.46
N LEU A 302 -0.09 11.30 8.19
CA LEU A 302 -0.67 11.14 6.85
C LEU A 302 -0.17 12.23 5.90
N ILE A 303 -0.28 11.96 4.60
CA ILE A 303 -0.08 12.94 3.54
C ILE A 303 -1.21 13.98 3.63
N THR A 304 -0.84 15.26 3.58
CA THR A 304 -1.82 16.36 3.66
C THR A 304 -2.46 16.64 2.29
N GLN A 305 -3.65 17.24 2.29
CA GLN A 305 -4.32 17.65 1.06
C GLN A 305 -3.45 18.57 0.17
N GLU A 306 -2.71 19.49 0.79
CA GLU A 306 -1.77 20.37 0.07
C GLU A 306 -0.63 19.57 -0.59
N GLU A 307 -0.13 18.53 0.07
CA GLU A 307 0.90 17.65 -0.51
C GLU A 307 0.35 16.81 -1.66
N TYR A 308 -0.90 16.34 -1.55
CA TYR A 308 -1.60 15.66 -2.64
C TYR A 308 -1.76 16.57 -3.86
N GLU A 309 -2.28 17.79 -3.66
CA GLU A 309 -2.49 18.77 -4.72
C GLU A 309 -1.18 19.17 -5.41
N LYS A 310 -0.12 19.41 -4.64
CA LYS A 310 1.20 19.78 -5.16
C LYS A 310 1.98 18.62 -5.78
N GLY A 311 1.56 17.38 -5.56
CA GLY A 311 2.33 16.20 -5.98
C GLY A 311 3.66 16.06 -5.24
N SER A 312 3.66 16.34 -3.93
CA SER A 312 4.87 16.26 -3.12
C SER A 312 5.47 14.85 -3.13
N LYS A 313 6.80 14.75 -3.16
CA LYS A 313 7.53 13.47 -3.19
C LYS A 313 7.65 12.86 -1.79
N VAL A 314 6.50 12.55 -1.21
CA VAL A 314 6.35 11.94 0.10
C VAL A 314 5.57 10.63 -0.05
N CYS A 315 5.77 9.70 0.87
CA CYS A 315 5.05 8.43 0.88
C CYS A 315 4.76 7.96 2.31
N ILE A 316 3.78 7.07 2.41
CA ILE A 316 3.54 6.27 3.62
C ILE A 316 3.66 4.78 3.24
N ILE A 317 4.12 3.97 4.17
CA ILE A 317 4.39 2.54 3.95
C ILE A 317 3.75 1.70 5.05
N SER A 318 3.50 0.43 4.78
CA SER A 318 3.04 -0.50 5.81
C SER A 318 4.14 -0.77 6.85
N GLU A 319 3.71 -1.08 8.07
CA GLU A 319 4.55 -1.52 9.18
C GLU A 319 5.40 -2.72 8.79
N GLU A 320 4.78 -3.75 8.21
CA GLU A 320 5.49 -4.96 7.75
C GLU A 320 6.60 -4.63 6.74
N MET A 321 6.35 -3.67 5.83
CA MET A 321 7.36 -3.23 4.88
C MET A 321 8.48 -2.44 5.55
N ALA A 322 8.14 -1.54 6.48
CA ALA A 322 9.12 -0.78 7.25
C ALA A 322 10.05 -1.70 8.04
N GLU A 323 9.49 -2.71 8.70
CA GLU A 323 10.24 -3.71 9.47
C GLU A 323 11.09 -4.59 8.55
N ASN A 324 10.52 -5.13 7.47
CA ASN A 324 11.22 -6.00 6.53
C ASN A 324 12.42 -5.32 5.87
N GLN A 325 12.25 -4.06 5.47
CA GLN A 325 13.27 -3.29 4.78
C GLN A 325 14.16 -2.48 5.72
N ARG A 326 13.87 -2.52 7.04
CA ARG A 326 14.55 -1.71 8.08
C ARG A 326 14.50 -0.21 7.78
N TRP A 327 13.39 0.23 7.20
CA TRP A 327 13.14 1.64 6.90
C TRP A 327 12.48 2.34 8.07
N LYS A 328 12.69 3.66 8.15
CA LYS A 328 12.10 4.53 9.17
C LYS A 328 11.59 5.84 8.57
N ILE A 329 10.81 6.57 9.35
CA ILE A 329 10.39 7.93 9.01
C ILE A 329 11.62 8.79 8.69
N GLY A 330 11.53 9.56 7.59
CA GLY A 330 12.57 10.44 7.08
C GLY A 330 13.53 9.81 6.08
N ASP A 331 13.54 8.47 5.93
CA ASP A 331 14.33 7.83 4.88
C ASP A 331 13.81 8.22 3.49
N LYS A 332 14.73 8.27 2.52
CA LYS A 332 14.44 8.70 1.14
C LYS A 332 14.63 7.56 0.17
N LEU A 333 13.52 7.02 -0.30
CA LEU A 333 13.47 5.90 -1.23
C LEU A 333 13.71 6.40 -2.64
N HIS A 334 14.78 5.93 -3.28
CA HIS A 334 15.06 6.25 -4.68
C HIS A 334 14.29 5.28 -5.59
N MET A 335 13.13 5.69 -6.06
CA MET A 335 12.19 4.84 -6.79
C MET A 335 12.29 5.08 -8.29
N LYS A 336 12.41 3.99 -9.06
CA LYS A 336 12.12 3.96 -10.50
C LYS A 336 10.76 3.32 -10.71
N LEU A 337 9.77 4.13 -11.08
CA LEU A 337 8.38 3.71 -11.22
C LEU A 337 8.08 3.18 -12.62
N PHE A 338 7.23 2.15 -12.70
CA PHE A 338 6.62 1.66 -13.94
C PHE A 338 5.14 1.33 -13.70
N GLU A 339 4.34 1.32 -14.76
CA GLU A 339 2.90 1.04 -14.68
C GLU A 339 2.66 -0.45 -14.35
N SER A 340 1.76 -0.75 -13.41
CA SER A 340 1.38 -2.12 -13.02
C SER A 340 -0.12 -2.31 -13.16
N ASP A 341 -0.58 -3.43 -13.72
CA ASP A 341 -2.01 -3.77 -13.65
C ASP A 341 -2.47 -4.01 -12.20
N TYR A 342 -3.78 -4.10 -12.00
CA TYR A 342 -4.39 -4.39 -10.71
C TYR A 342 -3.97 -5.78 -10.20
N ILE A 343 -3.50 -5.82 -8.95
CA ILE A 343 -3.11 -7.02 -8.23
C ILE A 343 -4.13 -7.24 -7.10
N PRO A 344 -4.83 -8.39 -7.06
CA PRO A 344 -5.74 -8.74 -5.98
C PRO A 344 -4.96 -9.00 -4.69
N ALA A 345 -5.59 -8.70 -3.54
CA ALA A 345 -4.89 -8.73 -2.26
C ALA A 345 -4.83 -10.14 -1.65
N TYR A 346 -5.73 -11.05 -2.06
CA TYR A 346 -5.80 -12.42 -1.55
C TYR A 346 -4.87 -13.40 -2.28
N ASP A 347 -4.12 -12.95 -3.29
CA ASP A 347 -3.07 -13.77 -3.91
C ASP A 347 -1.94 -14.00 -2.88
N PRO A 348 -1.25 -15.17 -2.87
CA PRO A 348 -0.18 -15.43 -1.92
C PRO A 348 0.80 -14.24 -1.90
N PRO A 349 1.31 -13.80 -0.73
CA PRO A 349 2.17 -12.61 -0.64
C PRO A 349 3.42 -12.65 -1.54
N VAL A 350 3.83 -13.85 -1.93
CA VAL A 350 4.91 -14.14 -2.86
C VAL A 350 4.52 -13.78 -4.30
N ASP A 351 3.27 -14.02 -4.71
CA ASP A 351 2.79 -13.80 -6.08
C ASP A 351 2.19 -12.40 -6.29
N ALA A 352 1.83 -11.70 -5.22
CA ALA A 352 1.21 -10.36 -5.24
C ALA A 352 2.20 -9.20 -5.49
N GLN A 353 3.04 -9.29 -6.53
CA GLN A 353 4.07 -8.29 -6.88
C GLN A 353 3.88 -7.73 -8.31
N PRO A 354 4.20 -6.45 -8.59
CA PRO A 354 4.13 -5.89 -9.93
C PRO A 354 5.14 -6.57 -10.85
N VAL A 355 4.73 -6.93 -12.07
CA VAL A 355 5.58 -7.62 -13.03
C VAL A 355 6.34 -6.61 -13.90
N TYR A 356 7.66 -6.59 -13.74
CA TYR A 356 8.57 -5.83 -14.59
C TYR A 356 9.00 -6.68 -15.78
N ASP A 357 8.78 -6.17 -16.98
CA ASP A 357 9.29 -6.67 -18.24
C ASP A 357 9.89 -5.48 -18.99
N ILE A 358 11.17 -5.56 -19.34
CA ILE A 358 11.89 -4.43 -19.95
C ILE A 358 11.28 -3.92 -21.26
N GLU A 359 10.58 -4.77 -22.01
CA GLU A 359 9.97 -4.43 -23.29
C GLU A 359 8.55 -3.87 -23.10
N LYS A 360 7.82 -4.37 -22.11
CA LYS A 360 6.39 -4.06 -21.89
C LYS A 360 6.15 -2.97 -20.83
N THR A 361 6.96 -2.89 -19.78
CA THR A 361 6.76 -2.00 -18.63
C THR A 361 7.98 -1.10 -18.37
N PRO A 362 8.28 -0.15 -19.29
CA PRO A 362 9.41 0.75 -19.12
C PRO A 362 9.23 1.67 -17.91
N PHE A 363 10.35 2.10 -17.31
CA PHE A 363 10.29 3.10 -16.25
C PHE A 363 9.73 4.43 -16.78
N ILE A 364 8.73 4.95 -16.09
CA ILE A 364 8.05 6.21 -16.43
C ILE A 364 8.56 7.39 -15.61
N GLN A 365 9.23 7.13 -14.48
CA GLN A 365 9.73 8.15 -13.57
C GLN A 365 10.86 7.62 -12.69
N GLU A 366 11.83 8.47 -12.38
CA GLU A 366 12.82 8.25 -11.31
C GLU A 366 12.77 9.45 -10.35
N ALA A 367 12.53 9.19 -9.06
CA ALA A 367 12.45 10.24 -8.04
C ALA A 367 12.73 9.70 -6.64
N LYS A 368 13.07 10.61 -5.71
CA LYS A 368 13.26 10.28 -4.29
C LYS A 368 12.01 10.63 -3.50
N TYR A 369 11.42 9.64 -2.85
CA TYR A 369 10.23 9.79 -2.00
C TYR A 369 10.63 9.68 -0.53
N GLU A 370 10.25 10.67 0.29
CA GLU A 370 10.49 10.66 1.74
C GLU A 370 9.38 9.92 2.47
N ILE A 371 9.74 9.00 3.37
CA ILE A 371 8.77 8.29 4.21
C ILE A 371 8.32 9.26 5.31
N ILE A 372 7.03 9.60 5.34
CA ILE A 372 6.45 10.52 6.33
C ILE A 372 5.48 9.86 7.30
N GLY A 373 5.09 8.61 7.02
CA GLY A 373 4.20 7.83 7.87
C GLY A 373 4.37 6.33 7.67
N ILE A 374 4.14 5.58 8.75
CA ILE A 374 4.06 4.13 8.75
C ILE A 374 2.67 3.76 9.26
N TYR A 375 1.95 2.94 8.52
CA TYR A 375 0.60 2.48 8.88
C TYR A 375 0.61 1.00 9.22
N GLU A 376 -0.25 0.60 10.14
CA GLU A 376 -0.49 -0.80 10.52
C GLU A 376 -1.82 -1.27 9.92
N ILE A 377 -1.93 -2.58 9.69
CA ILE A 377 -3.14 -3.24 9.21
C ILE A 377 -3.68 -4.08 10.36
N HIS A 378 -4.95 -3.89 10.69
CA HIS A 378 -5.65 -4.67 11.71
C HIS A 378 -6.39 -5.84 11.06
N PRO A 379 -6.55 -6.98 11.75
CA PRO A 379 -7.27 -8.12 11.21
C PRO A 379 -8.69 -7.73 10.82
N ASP A 380 -9.10 -8.11 9.60
CA ASP A 380 -10.45 -7.84 9.11
C ASP A 380 -11.50 -8.48 10.03
N VAL A 381 -12.39 -7.64 10.56
CA VAL A 381 -13.56 -8.10 11.30
C VAL A 381 -14.66 -8.40 10.29
N ALA A 382 -14.57 -9.56 9.63
CA ALA A 382 -15.58 -10.21 8.78
C ALA A 382 -16.72 -9.30 8.26
N HIS A 383 -16.44 -8.48 7.26
CA HIS A 383 -17.47 -7.76 6.51
C HIS A 383 -18.01 -8.66 5.39
N THR A 384 -19.08 -9.40 5.67
CA THR A 384 -19.68 -10.36 4.73
C THR A 384 -20.49 -9.71 3.60
N GLU A 385 -20.60 -8.38 3.59
CA GLU A 385 -21.44 -7.64 2.64
C GLU A 385 -20.69 -7.22 1.37
N HIS A 386 -19.37 -7.35 1.35
CA HIS A 386 -18.51 -6.96 0.22
C HIS A 386 -17.87 -8.15 -0.47
N ALA A 387 -17.45 -7.96 -1.71
CA ALA A 387 -16.48 -8.84 -2.34
C ALA A 387 -15.18 -8.85 -1.50
N PRO A 388 -14.52 -10.01 -1.31
CA PRO A 388 -13.35 -10.11 -0.43
C PRO A 388 -12.24 -9.10 -0.73
N ASP A 389 -11.95 -8.85 -2.01
CA ASP A 389 -10.89 -7.95 -2.46
C ASP A 389 -11.24 -6.45 -2.35
N THR A 390 -12.49 -6.08 -2.03
CA THR A 390 -12.91 -4.68 -1.90
C THR A 390 -12.27 -3.97 -0.71
N LEU A 391 -12.15 -4.68 0.42
CA LEU A 391 -11.59 -4.14 1.67
C LEU A 391 -10.17 -4.61 1.96
N ALA A 392 -9.67 -5.58 1.19
CA ALA A 392 -8.38 -6.17 1.42
C ALA A 392 -7.23 -5.21 1.07
N LEU A 393 -6.15 -5.29 1.85
CA LEU A 393 -4.92 -4.52 1.66
C LEU A 393 -3.74 -5.44 1.43
N LEU A 394 -2.85 -5.03 0.52
CA LEU A 394 -1.56 -5.71 0.37
C LEU A 394 -0.65 -5.40 1.57
N PRO A 395 -0.06 -6.41 2.22
CA PRO A 395 0.81 -6.21 3.38
C PRO A 395 2.09 -5.42 3.06
N TYR A 396 2.55 -5.44 1.81
CA TYR A 396 3.77 -4.77 1.35
C TYR A 396 3.43 -3.68 0.33
N GLN A 397 2.89 -2.56 0.80
CA GLN A 397 2.34 -1.50 -0.04
C GLN A 397 2.86 -0.11 0.35
N ILE A 398 3.23 0.67 -0.66
CA ILE A 398 3.58 2.08 -0.55
C ILE A 398 2.44 2.93 -1.10
N TYR A 399 2.01 3.96 -0.39
CA TYR A 399 1.11 4.99 -0.92
C TYR A 399 1.85 6.29 -1.21
N LEU A 400 1.54 6.91 -2.36
CA LEU A 400 2.08 8.20 -2.76
C LEU A 400 0.99 9.10 -3.38
N PRO A 401 1.23 10.43 -3.50
CA PRO A 401 0.32 11.31 -4.21
C PRO A 401 0.25 11.03 -5.71
N THR A 402 -0.96 10.94 -6.28
CA THR A 402 -1.16 10.79 -7.73
C THR A 402 -0.50 11.89 -8.54
N ASN A 403 -0.63 13.16 -8.11
CA ASN A 403 0.02 14.29 -8.77
C ASN A 403 1.54 14.30 -8.64
N SER A 404 2.12 13.43 -7.81
CA SER A 404 3.57 13.26 -7.78
C SER A 404 4.08 12.45 -8.97
N ILE A 405 3.23 11.75 -9.73
CA ILE A 405 3.67 10.94 -10.88
C ILE A 405 3.64 11.79 -12.16
N ALA A 406 4.78 11.88 -12.86
CA ALA A 406 4.93 12.69 -14.06
C ALA A 406 4.05 12.21 -15.24
N LYS A 407 3.97 10.88 -15.44
CA LYS A 407 3.11 10.24 -16.43
C LYS A 407 2.07 9.39 -15.70
N GLN A 408 0.95 10.02 -15.34
CA GLN A 408 -0.19 9.30 -14.77
C GLN A 408 -0.76 8.33 -15.82
N ARG A 409 -1.29 7.20 -15.35
CA ARG A 409 -1.96 6.22 -16.19
C ARG A 409 -3.20 6.84 -16.87
N ASP A 410 -3.46 6.41 -18.11
CA ASP A 410 -4.67 6.80 -18.83
C ASP A 410 -5.92 6.27 -18.10
N PHE A 411 -6.97 7.09 -18.04
CA PHE A 411 -8.25 6.71 -17.47
C PHE A 411 -8.81 5.44 -18.12
N ALA A 412 -8.66 5.30 -19.45
CA ALA A 412 -9.15 4.14 -20.19
C ALA A 412 -8.49 2.82 -19.74
N ASP A 413 -7.25 2.90 -19.26
CA ASP A 413 -6.46 1.77 -18.79
C ASP A 413 -6.53 1.57 -17.27
N THR A 414 -7.23 2.47 -16.56
CA THR A 414 -7.36 2.40 -15.11
C THR A 414 -8.52 1.48 -14.72
N PHE A 415 -8.26 0.61 -13.74
CA PHE A 415 -9.23 -0.37 -13.27
C PHE A 415 -10.19 0.26 -12.26
N VAL A 416 -11.49 0.24 -12.54
CA VAL A 416 -12.54 0.69 -11.61
C VAL A 416 -13.07 -0.51 -10.87
N HIS A 417 -12.80 -0.56 -9.56
CA HIS A 417 -13.13 -1.66 -8.65
C HIS A 417 -13.43 -1.10 -7.25
N GLY A 418 -14.06 -1.90 -6.38
CA GLY A 418 -14.40 -1.48 -5.00
C GLY A 418 -13.19 -1.03 -4.18
N SER A 419 -12.02 -1.62 -4.43
CA SER A 419 -10.77 -1.23 -3.77
C SER A 419 -10.06 -0.03 -4.44
N THR A 420 -10.35 0.29 -5.70
CA THR A 420 -9.65 1.33 -6.49
C THR A 420 -10.45 2.59 -6.76
N LEU A 421 -11.79 2.57 -6.66
CA LEU A 421 -12.63 3.77 -6.72
C LEU A 421 -13.33 4.02 -5.39
N SER A 422 -13.25 5.26 -4.90
CA SER A 422 -14.08 5.70 -3.78
C SER A 422 -14.51 7.15 -3.98
N ILE A 423 -15.74 7.46 -3.54
CA ILE A 423 -16.32 8.79 -3.67
C ILE A 423 -16.59 9.34 -2.27
N LYS A 424 -16.10 10.53 -1.95
CA LYS A 424 -16.41 11.20 -0.69
C LYS A 424 -17.61 12.11 -0.85
N LEU A 425 -18.57 11.98 0.06
CA LEU A 425 -19.77 12.79 0.11
C LEU A 425 -19.71 13.78 1.26
N LYS A 426 -20.40 14.91 1.07
CA LYS A 426 -20.74 15.82 2.16
C LYS A 426 -21.64 15.06 3.15
N ASN A 427 -21.28 15.09 4.43
CA ASN A 427 -22.01 14.36 5.49
C ASN A 427 -23.51 14.68 5.49
N GLY A 428 -24.34 13.63 5.56
CA GLY A 428 -25.80 13.72 5.56
C GLY A 428 -26.46 13.77 4.17
N LEU A 429 -25.70 13.61 3.08
CA LEU A 429 -26.24 13.65 1.71
C LEU A 429 -26.23 12.28 0.98
N THR A 430 -26.18 11.17 1.72
CA THR A 430 -26.21 9.80 1.14
C THR A 430 -27.49 9.56 0.32
N GLU A 431 -28.67 9.88 0.87
CA GLU A 431 -29.96 9.73 0.18
C GLU A 431 -30.03 10.60 -1.08
N LYS A 432 -29.50 11.82 -1.02
CA LYS A 432 -29.44 12.71 -2.19
C LYS A 432 -28.54 12.14 -3.28
N PHE A 433 -27.36 11.66 -2.93
CA PHE A 433 -26.45 11.03 -3.88
C PHE A 433 -27.10 9.85 -4.57
N GLN A 434 -27.73 8.94 -3.80
CA GLN A 434 -28.44 7.79 -4.36
C GLN A 434 -29.53 8.24 -5.35
N ALA A 435 -30.37 9.21 -4.98
CA ALA A 435 -31.43 9.72 -5.84
C ALA A 435 -30.91 10.43 -7.11
N ASP A 436 -29.81 11.18 -7.01
CA ASP A 436 -29.16 11.83 -8.16
C ASP A 436 -28.59 10.77 -9.11
N VAL A 437 -27.91 9.75 -8.59
CA VAL A 437 -27.34 8.66 -9.40
C VAL A 437 -28.44 7.80 -10.02
N ASP A 438 -29.49 7.41 -9.30
CA ASP A 438 -30.61 6.63 -9.85
C ASP A 438 -31.25 7.31 -11.08
N GLN A 439 -31.25 8.65 -11.14
CA GLN A 439 -31.72 9.41 -12.31
C GLN A 439 -30.73 9.40 -13.49
N MET A 440 -29.43 9.31 -13.20
CA MET A 440 -28.37 9.20 -14.21
C MET A 440 -28.22 7.77 -14.74
N MET A 441 -28.58 6.80 -13.91
CA MET A 441 -28.46 5.37 -14.20
C MET A 441 -29.53 4.93 -15.18
N ASN A 442 -29.11 4.11 -16.14
CA ASN A 442 -30.03 3.45 -17.04
C ASN A 442 -30.52 2.14 -16.40
N VAL A 443 -31.40 2.27 -15.41
CA VAL A 443 -31.98 1.12 -14.69
C VAL A 443 -32.68 0.18 -15.68
N GLY A 444 -32.29 -1.10 -15.69
CA GLY A 444 -32.94 -2.15 -16.48
C GLY A 444 -32.45 -2.38 -17.92
N LYS A 445 -31.25 -1.90 -18.30
CA LYS A 445 -30.61 -2.31 -19.57
C LYS A 445 -30.04 -3.73 -19.46
N GLU A 446 -30.33 -4.58 -20.45
CA GLU A 446 -29.63 -5.86 -20.59
C GLU A 446 -28.14 -5.60 -20.91
N ASN A 447 -27.26 -6.46 -20.39
CA ASN A 447 -25.83 -6.41 -20.67
C ASN A 447 -25.16 -5.09 -20.19
N TYR A 448 -25.36 -4.75 -18.92
CA TYR A 448 -24.83 -3.55 -18.26
C TYR A 448 -24.24 -3.92 -16.88
N TYR A 449 -23.15 -3.25 -16.49
CA TYR A 449 -22.63 -3.37 -15.11
C TYR A 449 -23.40 -2.42 -14.19
N GLU A 450 -24.19 -2.98 -13.29
CA GLU A 450 -24.98 -2.27 -12.29
C GLU A 450 -24.10 -1.88 -11.10
N PRO A 451 -23.88 -0.58 -10.85
CA PRO A 451 -23.14 -0.12 -9.69
C PRO A 451 -23.97 -0.32 -8.43
N ASN A 452 -23.36 -0.95 -7.43
CA ASN A 452 -23.84 -1.03 -6.07
C ASN A 452 -23.03 -0.07 -5.20
N PHE A 453 -23.72 0.72 -4.38
CA PHE A 453 -23.11 1.73 -3.53
C PHE A 453 -23.27 1.36 -2.06
N THR A 454 -22.15 1.22 -1.36
CA THR A 454 -22.15 1.06 0.10
C THR A 454 -21.63 2.34 0.75
N PHE A 455 -22.39 2.84 1.73
CA PHE A 455 -22.13 4.12 2.37
C PHE A 455 -21.53 3.93 3.76
N TYR A 456 -20.35 4.51 3.98
CA TYR A 456 -19.65 4.52 5.26
C TYR A 456 -19.58 5.94 5.81
N ASP A 457 -20.47 6.30 6.71
CA ASP A 457 -20.58 7.64 7.29
C ASP A 457 -19.88 7.80 8.67
N GLN A 458 -19.14 6.76 9.09
CA GLN A 458 -18.45 6.68 10.38
C GLN A 458 -19.39 6.93 11.59
N GLY A 459 -20.67 6.58 11.46
CA GLY A 459 -21.69 6.75 12.49
C GLY A 459 -22.30 8.16 12.54
N TYR A 460 -22.05 9.01 11.54
CA TYR A 460 -22.61 10.36 11.46
C TYR A 460 -24.14 10.37 11.58
N SER A 461 -24.84 9.49 10.87
CA SER A 461 -26.31 9.40 10.89
C SER A 461 -26.87 9.10 12.27
N VAL A 462 -26.12 8.39 13.11
CA VAL A 462 -26.51 8.09 14.50
C VAL A 462 -26.42 9.34 15.38
N VAL A 463 -25.42 10.20 15.16
CA VAL A 463 -25.14 11.36 16.02
C VAL A 463 -25.68 12.69 15.48
N GLU A 464 -26.12 12.74 14.22
CA GLU A 464 -26.51 13.97 13.55
C GLU A 464 -27.59 14.76 14.32
N SER A 465 -28.64 14.08 14.76
CA SER A 465 -29.75 14.70 15.51
C SER A 465 -29.26 15.35 16.81
N GLY A 466 -28.34 14.70 17.51
CA GLY A 466 -27.68 15.22 18.71
C GLY A 466 -26.80 16.43 18.42
N LEU A 467 -25.94 16.34 17.39
CA LEU A 467 -25.07 17.45 16.96
C LEU A 467 -25.88 18.68 16.56
N SER A 468 -26.97 18.48 15.81
CA SER A 468 -27.87 19.56 15.38
C SER A 468 -28.55 20.25 16.58
N SER A 469 -29.02 19.45 17.54
CA SER A 469 -29.62 19.95 18.78
C SER A 469 -28.63 20.76 19.62
N MET A 470 -27.39 20.25 19.78
CA MET A 470 -26.33 20.95 20.50
C MET A 470 -25.91 22.26 19.82
N ASN A 471 -25.78 22.27 18.49
CA ASN A 471 -25.45 23.48 17.73
C ASN A 471 -26.56 24.55 17.84
N SER A 472 -27.82 24.12 17.75
CA SER A 472 -28.97 25.01 17.92
C SER A 472 -29.00 25.62 19.33
N MET A 473 -28.76 24.81 20.36
CA MET A 473 -28.68 25.28 21.74
C MET A 473 -27.49 26.23 21.96
N ALA A 474 -26.32 25.94 21.37
CA ALA A 474 -25.16 26.81 21.45
C ALA A 474 -25.41 28.18 20.80
N LYS A 475 -26.01 28.21 19.61
CA LYS A 475 -26.41 29.46 18.94
C LYS A 475 -27.42 30.25 19.77
N PHE A 476 -28.38 29.57 20.39
CA PHE A 476 -29.35 30.20 21.26
C PHE A 476 -28.69 30.84 22.48
N LEU A 477 -27.79 30.11 23.16
CA LEU A 477 -27.03 30.64 24.31
C LEU A 477 -26.12 31.81 23.92
N LEU A 478 -25.49 31.75 22.75
CA LEU A 478 -24.70 32.86 22.19
C LEU A 478 -25.57 34.10 21.92
N LEU A 479 -26.75 33.91 21.35
CA LEU A 479 -27.70 34.99 21.12
C LEU A 479 -28.16 35.61 22.46
N LEU A 480 -28.51 34.77 23.43
CA LEU A 480 -29.03 35.21 24.73
C LEU A 480 -27.97 35.95 25.55
N SER A 481 -26.73 35.45 25.55
CA SER A 481 -25.60 36.12 26.18
C SER A 481 -25.25 37.44 25.47
N SER A 482 -25.32 37.50 24.14
CA SER A 482 -25.13 38.74 23.38
C SER A 482 -26.20 39.78 23.71
N ILE A 483 -27.47 39.36 23.84
CA ILE A 483 -28.58 40.23 24.26
C ILE A 483 -28.35 40.72 25.70
N LEU A 484 -27.96 39.83 26.61
CA LEU A 484 -27.70 40.19 28.01
C LEU A 484 -26.54 41.20 28.11
N LEU A 485 -25.46 40.98 27.35
CA LEU A 485 -24.33 41.90 27.27
C LEU A 485 -24.76 43.26 26.71
N PHE A 486 -25.61 43.28 25.68
CA PHE A 486 -26.18 44.50 25.14
C PHE A 486 -26.97 45.26 26.22
N PHE A 487 -27.82 44.59 27.00
CA PHE A 487 -28.53 45.22 28.11
C PHE A 487 -27.58 45.78 29.16
N VAL A 488 -26.55 45.03 29.56
CA VAL A 488 -25.54 45.52 30.51
C VAL A 488 -24.86 46.79 29.97
N CYS A 489 -24.40 46.78 28.72
CA CYS A 489 -23.79 47.96 28.09
C CYS A 489 -24.78 49.15 27.98
N PHE A 490 -26.05 48.88 27.67
CA PHE A 490 -27.10 49.88 27.59
C PHE A 490 -27.42 50.51 28.96
N PHE A 491 -27.54 49.70 30.01
CA PHE A 491 -27.75 50.21 31.37
C PHE A 491 -26.52 50.95 31.89
N CYS A 492 -25.30 50.46 31.63
CA CYS A 492 -24.07 51.18 31.96
C CYS A 492 -24.03 52.55 31.28
N SER A 493 -24.34 52.64 29.98
CA SER A 493 -24.35 53.92 29.27
C SER A 493 -25.43 54.88 29.76
N ILE A 494 -26.63 54.40 30.11
CA ILE A 494 -27.64 55.22 30.80
C ILE A 494 -27.12 55.70 32.16
N PHE A 495 -26.48 54.84 32.94
CA PHE A 495 -25.93 55.21 34.25
C PHE A 495 -24.83 56.27 34.13
N PHE A 496 -23.94 56.15 33.14
CA PHE A 496 -22.94 57.19 32.84
C PHE A 496 -23.57 58.52 32.38
N LEU A 497 -24.62 58.47 31.56
CA LEU A 497 -25.38 59.66 31.13
C LEU A 497 -26.21 60.30 32.25
N ALA A 498 -26.73 59.49 33.18
CA ALA A 498 -27.43 59.97 34.36
C ALA A 498 -26.46 60.59 35.36
N LYS A 499 -25.26 60.02 35.51
CA LYS A 499 -24.19 60.57 36.35
C LYS A 499 -23.63 61.88 35.78
N SER A 500 -23.41 62.00 34.47
CA SER A 500 -22.99 63.27 33.86
C SER A 500 -24.04 64.40 33.97
N LYS A 501 -25.33 64.06 34.13
CA LYS A 501 -26.40 65.02 34.47
C LYS A 501 -26.50 65.31 35.97
N ALA A 502 -26.12 64.39 36.84
CA ALA A 502 -26.02 64.64 38.29
C ALA A 502 -24.81 65.54 38.59
N ASP A 503 -23.70 65.32 37.89
CA ASP A 503 -22.49 66.14 37.98
C ASP A 503 -22.66 67.54 37.32
N SER A 504 -23.80 67.82 36.67
CA SER A 504 -24.13 69.15 36.11
C SER A 504 -24.97 70.03 37.04
N TRP A 505 -25.27 69.59 38.28
CA TRP A 505 -26.03 70.36 39.27
C TRP A 505 -25.22 70.76 40.51
N ASP A 506 -23.98 70.29 40.64
CA ASP A 506 -23.03 70.77 41.67
C ASP A 506 -21.86 71.51 41.00
N PHE A 507 -22.00 72.83 40.80
CA PHE A 507 -20.89 73.81 40.85
C PHE A 507 -21.50 75.23 40.88
N PRO A 508 -20.97 76.21 41.64
CA PRO A 508 -19.55 76.62 41.60
C PRO A 508 -18.92 76.97 42.99
N ILE A 509 -17.59 76.95 43.16
CA ILE A 509 -16.72 78.16 43.18
C ILE A 509 -15.21 77.77 43.04
N ALA A 510 -14.62 78.23 41.93
CA ALA A 510 -13.30 78.86 41.72
C ALA A 510 -11.91 78.16 41.93
N ARG A 511 -11.09 78.38 40.87
CA ARG A 511 -9.61 78.34 40.68
C ARG A 511 -8.97 76.96 40.41
N GLY A 512 -8.15 76.75 39.39
CA GLY A 512 -7.54 77.64 38.38
C GLY A 512 -6.67 76.80 37.44
N ASP A 513 -6.38 77.36 36.27
CA ASP A 513 -5.88 76.71 35.04
C ASP A 513 -4.46 76.10 35.04
N LYS A 514 -4.24 75.33 33.95
CA LYS A 514 -3.00 74.91 33.24
C LYS A 514 -2.41 73.57 33.70
N GLU A 515 -2.08 72.62 32.82
CA GLU A 515 -1.32 72.79 31.58
C GLU A 515 -1.48 71.57 30.63
N THR A 516 -1.50 71.82 29.32
CA THR A 516 -1.37 70.83 28.24
C THR A 516 0.10 70.44 28.05
N GLY A 517 0.41 69.16 27.80
CA GLY A 517 1.77 68.74 27.42
C GLY A 517 1.83 67.37 26.76
N THR A 518 2.05 67.38 25.45
CA THR A 518 2.27 66.26 24.52
C THR A 518 3.59 65.49 24.71
N CYS A 519 3.62 64.29 24.14
CA CYS A 519 4.74 63.38 23.80
C CYS A 519 6.21 63.86 23.90
N SER A 520 7.04 62.85 24.18
CA SER A 520 8.42 62.58 23.70
C SER A 520 9.57 62.61 24.72
N SER A 521 10.13 61.41 24.90
CA SER A 521 11.54 61.00 24.96
C SER A 521 12.60 61.72 25.82
N PHE A 522 13.50 60.86 26.31
CA PHE A 522 14.88 61.06 26.75
C PHE A 522 15.12 61.42 28.22
N GLY A 523 15.94 60.57 28.86
CA GLY A 523 16.35 60.65 30.25
C GLY A 523 17.68 61.36 30.48
N LEU A 524 18.18 61.20 31.71
CA LEU A 524 19.57 61.16 32.18
C LEU A 524 19.55 61.33 33.71
N TYR A 525 20.28 60.46 34.43
CA TYR A 525 21.10 60.68 35.65
C TYR A 525 20.47 61.47 36.85
N ASP A 526 20.76 61.19 38.12
CA ASP A 526 21.93 60.60 38.74
C ASP A 526 21.55 60.04 40.14
N SER A 527 22.41 59.14 40.58
CA SER A 527 22.56 58.42 41.83
C SER A 527 22.27 59.17 43.14
N THR A 528 21.74 58.43 44.12
CA THR A 528 22.33 58.26 45.46
C THR A 528 21.61 57.12 46.20
N ASP A 529 22.32 56.00 46.40
CA ASP A 529 22.55 55.31 47.68
C ASP A 529 21.46 55.39 48.76
N ASN A 530 21.05 54.35 49.49
CA ASN A 530 21.50 52.98 49.69
C ASN A 530 20.51 52.34 50.71
N LEU A 531 20.49 51.00 50.79
CA LEU A 531 19.88 50.16 51.85
C LEU A 531 18.33 50.12 51.81
N GLY A 532 17.64 48.97 51.72
CA GLY A 532 17.96 47.65 52.24
C GLY A 532 16.84 47.26 53.22
N ASP A 533 16.08 46.24 52.84
CA ASP A 533 15.22 45.40 53.68
C ASP A 533 13.86 45.91 54.25
N SER A 534 12.82 45.18 53.84
CA SER A 534 11.95 44.35 54.71
C SER A 534 10.51 44.77 55.06
N ASP A 535 9.72 43.70 55.18
CA ASP A 535 8.36 43.51 55.70
C ASP A 535 7.22 44.06 54.81
N TRP A 536 6.13 43.33 54.55
CA TRP A 536 5.23 42.64 55.49
C TRP A 536 4.57 41.40 54.82
N ARG A 537 4.63 40.17 55.38
CA ARG A 537 3.66 39.57 56.33
C ARG A 537 2.21 39.99 56.02
N ASN A 538 1.23 39.12 55.74
CA ASN A 538 0.81 37.95 56.52
C ASN A 538 -0.43 37.27 55.88
N CYS A 539 -0.47 35.93 55.95
CA CYS A 539 -1.65 35.04 56.17
C CYS A 539 -2.82 35.03 55.15
N ARG A 540 -3.39 33.89 54.73
CA ARG A 540 -3.30 32.48 55.16
C ARG A 540 -4.03 31.60 54.11
N LYS A 541 -3.45 30.42 53.80
CA LYS A 541 -4.03 29.07 53.55
C LYS A 541 -5.34 28.95 52.72
N TRP A 542 -5.48 28.01 51.79
CA TRP A 542 -5.58 26.56 52.02
C TRP A 542 -5.07 25.70 50.84
N ASP A 543 -4.36 24.62 51.20
CA ASP A 543 -3.90 23.52 50.35
C ASP A 543 -5.05 22.58 49.93
N PHE A 544 -4.89 21.87 48.80
CA PHE A 544 -5.26 20.44 48.71
C PHE A 544 -4.50 19.71 47.58
N LEU A 545 -3.71 18.71 47.99
CA LEU A 545 -3.25 17.54 47.21
C LEU A 545 -4.43 16.63 46.84
N TYR A 546 -4.32 15.85 45.75
CA TYR A 546 -4.50 14.37 45.68
C TYR A 546 -4.39 13.93 44.20
N CYS A 547 -3.37 13.18 43.76
CA CYS A 547 -3.12 11.73 43.83
C CYS A 547 -4.03 10.83 42.97
N ARG A 548 -3.37 10.08 42.08
CA ARG A 548 -3.85 8.90 41.33
C ARG A 548 -4.45 7.84 42.26
N LYS A 549 -5.50 7.19 41.77
CA LYS A 549 -5.59 5.73 41.66
C LYS A 549 -6.19 5.40 40.30
#